data_AF-A0A9D8CVL9-F1
#
_entry.id   AF-A0A9D8CVL9-F1
#
_cell.length_a   1.000
_cell.length_b   1.000
_cell.length_c   1.000
_cell.angle_alpha   90.00
_cell.angle_beta   90.00
_cell.angle_gamma   90.00
#
_symmetry.space_group_name_H-M   'P 1'
#
loop_
_entity.id
_entity.type
_entity.pdbx_description
1 polymer ?
#
loop_
_entity_poly.entity_id
_entity_poly.type
_entity_poly.pdbx_seq_one_letter_code
_entity_poly.pdbx_strand_id
1 'polypeptide(L)'
;MFDYYRFDNLDTEESLIIDRWSYVWAALGGPVYVAAKGFFVAAALMSAISLCLGGAAFAVLVAVIGLVDSLILSLLAAAAIPLTALAVQGEIAVQLVRRALVRRGWREGY
;
A
#
# COMPACT_ATOMS: atom_id res chain seq x y z
N MET A 1 -7.53 -5.23 7.73
CA MET A 1 -7.81 -5.03 9.17
C MET A 1 -6.56 -4.35 9.70
N PHE A 2 -6.67 -3.14 10.24
CA PHE A 2 -5.48 -2.32 10.56
C PHE A 2 -4.79 -2.85 11.82
N ASP A 3 -3.92 -3.82 11.63
CA ASP A 3 -3.15 -4.44 12.70
C ASP A 3 -2.00 -3.55 13.15
N TYR A 4 -1.74 -3.59 14.45
CA TYR A 4 -0.62 -2.92 15.08
C TYR A 4 0.55 -3.90 15.13
N TYR A 5 1.65 -3.58 14.46
CA TYR A 5 2.85 -4.41 14.50
C TYR A 5 4.00 -3.63 15.11
N ARG A 6 4.65 -4.21 16.11
CA ARG A 6 5.93 -3.74 16.62
C ARG A 6 7.00 -4.70 16.13
N PHE A 7 8.02 -4.17 15.48
CA PHE A 7 9.22 -4.92 15.11
C PHE A 7 10.38 -4.41 15.95
N ASP A 8 11.03 -5.32 16.67
CA ASP A 8 12.24 -5.01 17.43
C ASP A 8 13.44 -5.62 16.70
N ASN A 9 14.50 -4.83 16.53
CA ASN A 9 15.78 -5.29 16.03
C ASN A 9 16.68 -5.67 17.21
N LEU A 10 16.97 -6.96 17.35
CA LEU A 10 17.81 -7.48 18.44
C LEU A 10 19.27 -7.02 18.32
N ASP A 11 19.73 -6.65 17.12
CA ASP A 11 21.12 -6.27 16.88
C ASP A 11 21.39 -4.77 17.09
N THR A 12 20.37 -3.91 16.93
CA THR A 12 20.52 -2.45 17.03
C THR A 12 19.68 -1.81 18.13
N GLU A 13 18.91 -2.59 18.89
CA GLU A 13 17.92 -2.14 19.88
C GLU A 13 16.87 -1.16 19.33
N GLU A 14 16.76 -1.04 18.00
CA GLU A 14 15.77 -0.20 17.35
C GLU A 14 14.40 -0.88 17.37
N SER A 15 13.35 -0.09 17.65
CA SER A 15 11.96 -0.53 17.55
C SER A 15 11.25 0.26 16.47
N LEU A 16 10.52 -0.45 15.60
CA LEU A 16 9.74 0.12 14.52
C LEU A 16 8.29 -0.27 14.67
N ILE A 17 7.44 0.75 14.79
CA ILE A 17 6.00 0.58 14.97
C ILE A 17 5.30 0.84 13.65
N ILE A 18 4.50 -0.12 13.21
CA ILE A 18 3.55 0.02 12.12
C ILE A 18 2.18 0.20 12.76
N ASP A 19 1.72 1.44 12.73
CA ASP A 19 0.44 1.89 13.28
C ASP A 19 -0.59 2.15 12.17
N ARG A 20 -1.79 2.60 12.54
CA ARG A 20 -2.85 2.92 11.56
C ARG A 20 -2.43 4.02 10.58
N TRP A 21 -1.65 5.00 11.03
CA TRP A 21 -1.14 6.06 10.16
C TRP A 21 -0.17 5.54 9.11
N SER A 22 0.60 4.49 9.43
CA SER A 22 1.47 3.82 8.47
C SER A 22 0.69 3.30 7.27
N TYR A 23 -0.53 2.78 7.44
CA TYR A 23 -1.38 2.38 6.32
C TYR A 23 -1.87 3.57 5.50
N VAL A 24 -2.16 4.71 6.12
CA VAL A 24 -2.58 5.93 5.41
C VAL A 24 -1.43 6.46 4.55
N TRP A 25 -0.23 6.56 5.12
CA TRP A 25 0.96 6.99 4.38
C TRP A 25 1.36 5.99 3.30
N ALA A 26 1.21 4.70 3.56
CA ALA A 26 1.43 3.63 2.58
C ALA A 26 0.38 3.67 1.45
N ALA A 27 -0.88 3.99 1.74
CA ALA A 27 -1.92 4.12 0.74
C ALA A 27 -1.67 5.32 -0.19
N LEU A 28 -1.29 6.47 0.38
CA LEU A 28 -1.03 7.70 -0.40
C LEU A 28 0.29 7.67 -1.16
N GLY A 29 1.32 7.06 -0.57
CA GLY A 29 2.70 7.17 -1.06
C GLY A 29 3.41 5.83 -1.12
N GLY A 30 2.74 4.73 -1.46
CA GLY A 30 3.25 3.35 -1.38
C GLY A 30 4.75 3.19 -1.63
N PRO A 31 5.29 3.58 -2.81
CA PRO A 31 6.72 3.46 -3.09
C PRO A 31 7.60 4.35 -2.20
N VAL A 32 7.16 5.59 -1.94
CA VAL A 32 7.86 6.56 -1.08
C VAL A 32 7.88 6.09 0.36
N TYR A 33 6.78 5.51 0.85
CA TYR A 33 6.68 4.93 2.18
C TYR A 33 7.68 3.79 2.36
N VAL A 34 7.76 2.87 1.40
CA VAL A 34 8.73 1.76 1.43
C VAL A 34 10.17 2.27 1.37
N ALA A 35 10.44 3.29 0.54
CA ALA A 35 11.76 3.90 0.43
C ALA A 35 12.18 4.62 1.72
N ALA A 36 11.25 5.32 2.38
CA ALA A 36 11.50 6.00 3.65
C ALA A 36 11.87 5.03 4.79
N LYS A 37 11.48 3.75 4.68
CA LYS A 37 11.90 2.68 5.61
C LYS A 37 13.25 2.04 5.25
N GLY A 38 13.97 2.57 4.24
CA GLY A 38 15.32 2.12 3.88
C GLY A 38 15.35 0.86 3.00
N PHE A 39 14.24 0.52 2.34
CA PHE A 39 14.11 -0.67 1.49
C PHE A 39 14.00 -0.30 0.00
N PHE A 40 15.08 0.21 -0.61
CA PHE A 40 15.05 0.71 -2.00
C PHE A 40 14.67 -0.33 -3.07
N VAL A 41 15.15 -1.57 -2.95
CA VAL A 41 14.77 -2.65 -3.89
C VAL A 41 13.27 -2.98 -3.77
N ALA A 42 12.76 -2.99 -2.54
CA ALA A 42 11.34 -3.20 -2.30
C ALA A 42 10.52 -1.99 -2.79
N ALA A 43 11.05 -0.77 -2.67
CA ALA A 43 10.41 0.44 -3.20
C ALA A 43 10.30 0.42 -4.73
N ALA A 44 11.32 -0.09 -5.44
CA ALA A 44 11.27 -0.27 -6.88
C ALA A 44 10.24 -1.34 -7.30
N LEU A 45 10.10 -2.42 -6.54
CA LEU A 45 9.02 -3.37 -6.75
C LEU A 45 7.65 -2.73 -6.49
N MET A 46 7.54 -1.91 -5.44
CA MET A 46 6.31 -1.20 -5.10
C MET A 46 5.93 -0.19 -6.17
N SER A 47 6.87 0.50 -6.81
CA SER A 47 6.56 1.43 -7.90
C SER A 47 5.97 0.71 -9.11
N ALA A 48 6.49 -0.47 -9.47
CA ALA A 48 5.91 -1.31 -10.51
C ALA A 48 4.48 -1.76 -10.13
N ILE A 49 4.28 -2.20 -8.88
CA ILE A 49 2.95 -2.58 -8.37
C ILE A 49 1.98 -1.40 -8.44
N SER A 50 2.38 -0.22 -7.94
CA SER A 50 1.55 1.00 -7.97
C SER A 50 1.18 1.39 -9.40
N LEU A 51 2.10 1.24 -10.36
CA LEU A 51 1.83 1.52 -11.77
C LEU A 51 0.83 0.53 -12.37
N CYS A 52 0.97 -0.77 -12.08
CA CYS A 52 -0.01 -1.78 -12.49
C CYS A 52 -1.38 -1.54 -11.85
N LEU A 53 -1.41 -1.21 -10.56
CA LEU A 53 -2.65 -1.00 -9.81
C LEU A 53 -3.39 0.26 -10.30
N GLY A 54 -2.66 1.36 -10.48
CA GLY A 54 -3.19 2.60 -11.05
C GLY A 54 -3.67 2.42 -12.48
N GLY A 55 -2.89 1.72 -13.31
CA GLY A 55 -3.27 1.39 -14.68
C GLY A 55 -4.54 0.53 -14.77
N ALA A 56 -4.64 -0.50 -13.92
CA ALA A 56 -5.83 -1.34 -13.83
C ALA A 56 -7.06 -0.56 -13.34
N ALA A 57 -6.91 0.23 -12.28
CA ALA A 57 -7.98 1.08 -11.76
C ALA A 57 -8.48 2.08 -12.80
N PHE A 58 -7.56 2.71 -13.53
CA PHE A 58 -7.89 3.62 -14.62
C PHE A 58 -8.63 2.92 -15.77
N ALA A 59 -8.14 1.76 -16.22
CA ALA A 59 -8.78 0.99 -17.27
C ALA A 59 -10.21 0.55 -16.89
N VAL A 60 -10.40 0.09 -15.65
CA VAL A 60 -11.73 -0.27 -15.14
C VAL A 60 -12.64 0.96 -15.08
N LEU A 61 -12.14 2.10 -14.61
CA LEU A 61 -12.93 3.33 -14.54
C LEU A 61 -13.37 3.80 -15.93
N VAL A 62 -12.46 3.80 -16.91
CA VAL A 62 -12.77 4.15 -18.30
C VAL A 62 -13.81 3.19 -18.88
N ALA A 63 -13.67 1.88 -18.63
CA ALA A 63 -14.63 0.89 -19.09
C ALA A 63 -16.02 1.12 -18.46
N VAL A 64 -16.10 1.38 -17.16
CA VAL A 64 -17.39 1.63 -16.49
C VAL A 64 -18.04 2.90 -17.03
N ILE A 65 -17.31 4.01 -17.11
CA ILE A 65 -17.86 5.29 -17.59
C ILE A 65 -18.28 5.17 -19.07
N GLY A 66 -17.50 4.47 -19.90
CA GLY A 66 -17.76 4.35 -21.34
C GLY A 66 -18.84 3.33 -21.71
N LEU A 67 -19.07 2.30 -20.87
CA LEU A 67 -20.01 1.22 -21.17
C LEU A 67 -21.33 1.32 -20.40
N VAL A 68 -21.37 2.06 -19.29
CA VAL A 68 -22.55 2.18 -18.43
C VAL A 68 -23.25 3.52 -18.67
N ASP A 69 -24.44 3.45 -19.26
CA ASP A 69 -25.28 4.64 -19.52
C ASP A 69 -26.10 5.02 -18.26
N SER A 70 -25.41 5.20 -17.14
CA SER A 70 -26.02 5.62 -15.87
C SER A 70 -25.10 6.57 -15.14
N LEU A 71 -25.53 7.82 -15.01
CA LEU A 71 -24.79 8.86 -14.30
C LEU A 71 -24.48 8.46 -12.85
N ILE A 72 -25.44 7.83 -12.16
CA ILE A 72 -25.30 7.42 -10.76
C ILE A 72 -24.21 6.34 -10.64
N LEU A 73 -24.24 5.33 -11.49
CA LEU A 73 -23.23 4.27 -11.46
C LEU A 73 -21.84 4.80 -11.81
N SER A 74 -21.73 5.69 -12.79
CA SER A 74 -20.47 6.33 -13.17
C SER A 74 -19.90 7.20 -12.05
N LEU A 75 -20.74 7.95 -11.33
CA LEU A 75 -20.33 8.72 -10.15
C LEU A 75 -19.86 7.82 -9.01
N LEU A 76 -20.60 6.75 -8.71
CA LEU A 76 -20.21 5.78 -7.69
C LEU A 76 -18.89 5.10 -8.04
N ALA A 77 -18.69 4.72 -9.30
CA ALA A 77 -17.45 4.13 -9.79
C ALA A 77 -16.26 5.08 -9.69
N ALA A 78 -16.45 6.36 -10.04
CA ALA A 78 -15.44 7.40 -9.94
C ALA A 78 -14.96 7.64 -8.50
N ALA A 79 -15.80 7.39 -7.50
CA ALA A 79 -15.40 7.44 -6.09
C ALA A 79 -14.83 6.10 -5.59
N ALA A 80 -15.51 4.99 -5.87
CA ALA A 80 -15.19 3.69 -5.28
C ALA A 80 -13.90 3.08 -5.85
N ILE A 81 -13.64 3.21 -7.16
CA ILE A 81 -12.48 2.59 -7.80
C ILE A 81 -11.15 3.19 -7.28
N PRO A 82 -10.97 4.53 -7.20
CA PRO A 82 -9.76 5.09 -6.63
C PRO A 82 -9.57 4.75 -5.15
N LEU A 83 -10.64 4.76 -4.35
CA LEU A 83 -10.56 4.45 -2.92
C LEU A 83 -10.15 3.00 -2.67
N THR A 84 -10.72 2.07 -3.44
CA THR A 84 -10.35 0.65 -3.35
C THR A 84 -8.91 0.42 -3.81
N ALA A 85 -8.47 1.07 -4.89
CA ALA A 85 -7.08 1.02 -5.34
C ALA A 85 -6.11 1.54 -4.27
N LEU A 86 -6.41 2.67 -3.63
CA LEU A 86 -5.58 3.23 -2.55
C LEU A 86 -5.53 2.31 -1.32
N ALA A 87 -6.66 1.72 -0.93
CA ALA A 87 -6.70 0.78 0.18
C ALA A 87 -5.82 -0.45 -0.08
N VAL A 88 -5.93 -1.05 -1.29
CA VAL A 88 -5.10 -2.19 -1.70
C VAL A 88 -3.62 -1.79 -1.76
N GLN A 89 -3.30 -0.59 -2.26
CA GLN A 89 -1.93 -0.08 -2.28
C GLN A 89 -1.33 -0.02 -0.87
N GLY A 90 -2.07 0.51 0.10
CA GLY A 90 -1.61 0.62 1.50
C GLY A 90 -1.31 -0.74 2.13
N GLU A 91 -2.22 -1.70 1.96
CA GLU A 91 -2.05 -3.07 2.45
C GLU A 91 -0.81 -3.75 1.84
N ILE A 92 -0.62 -3.64 0.52
CA ILE A 92 0.54 -4.23 -0.15
C ILE A 92 1.85 -3.60 0.34
N ALA A 93 1.90 -2.26 0.43
CA ALA A 93 3.10 -1.56 0.89
C ALA A 93 3.48 -1.95 2.34
N VAL A 94 2.51 -2.05 3.24
CA VAL A 94 2.76 -2.51 4.62
C VAL A 94 3.26 -3.95 4.65
N GLN A 95 2.62 -4.86 3.89
CA GLN A 95 3.08 -6.25 3.81
C GLN A 95 4.49 -6.37 3.22
N LEU A 96 4.83 -5.52 2.26
CA LEU A 96 6.14 -5.47 1.64
C LEU A 96 7.22 -5.06 2.65
N VAL A 97 6.94 -4.01 3.44
CA VAL A 97 7.82 -3.56 4.53
C VAL A 97 7.97 -4.65 5.59
N ARG A 98 6.86 -5.27 6.03
CA ARG A 98 6.88 -6.40 6.96
C ARG A 98 7.78 -7.54 6.48
N ARG A 99 7.61 -7.99 5.23
CA ARG A 99 8.45 -9.05 4.64
C ARG A 99 9.93 -8.63 4.56
N ALA A 100 10.20 -7.36 4.26
CA ALA A 100 11.56 -6.84 4.16
C ALA A 100 12.24 -6.75 5.54
N LEU A 101 11.50 -6.38 6.59
CA LEU A 101 11.97 -6.37 7.98
C LEU A 101 12.30 -7.79 8.47
N VAL A 102 11.39 -8.75 8.27
CA VAL A 102 11.62 -10.16 8.65
C VAL A 102 12.86 -10.73 7.94
N ARG A 103 13.05 -10.42 6.65
CA ARG A 103 14.26 -10.84 5.90
C ARG A 103 15.55 -10.22 6.43
N ARG A 104 15.48 -9.04 7.06
CA ARG A 104 16.63 -8.39 7.73
C ARG A 104 16.83 -8.86 9.17
N GLY A 105 16.09 -9.87 9.64
CA GLY A 105 16.27 -10.43 10.98
C GLY A 105 15.47 -9.75 12.09
N TRP A 106 14.62 -8.77 11.74
CA TRP A 106 13.72 -8.12 12.71
C TRP A 106 12.66 -9.12 13.17
N ARG A 107 12.35 -9.12 14.47
CA ARG A 107 11.32 -9.99 15.05
C ARG A 107 10.08 -9.18 15.42
N GLU A 108 8.92 -9.79 15.23
CA GLU A 108 7.65 -9.23 15.72
C GLU A 108 7.63 -9.31 17.23
N GLY A 109 7.63 -8.16 17.89
CA GLY A 109 7.39 -8.02 19.31
C GLY A 109 5.89 -8.12 19.58
N TYR A 110 5.52 -8.93 20.57
CA TYR A 110 4.15 -9.07 21.07
C TYR A 110 3.78 -7.92 22.01
#